data_AF-Q6ATZ0-F1
#
_entry.id   AF-Q6ATZ0-F1
#
_cell.length_a   1.000
_cell.length_b   1.000
_cell.length_c   1.000
_cell.angle_alpha   90.00
_cell.angle_beta   90.00
_cell.angle_gamma   90.00
#
_symmetry.space_group_name_H-M   'P 1'
#
loop_
_entity.id
_entity.type
_entity.pdbx_description
1 polymer ?
#
loop_
_entity_poly.entity_id
_entity_poly.type
_entity_poly.pdbx_seq_one_letter_code
_entity_poly.pdbx_strand_id
1 'polypeptide(L)'
;MLVRCLLVVALAAVVAAAAGRLALAKENNGGRGRWQVYSPAPSPQKHPCLENPPNMTENTGGEAGDVVHGYGGLECYATGSRRSGGRAVILVSDYYGFRAPKLRKIADKVAYQLGCYVVVPDLLFGDPYTDDPARPFEEWIKTHSPVEAAEKTKPLIAALKKDGTSTVGVGGYCWGGKVAVELSKTEETKAVVISHPALVVVDDMKEVKCPIEILGGELDTISPPQLIHQLEDALDQNKRVHHLVKIFPDAPHGFACRYNATDPFAVKTAEEARADMVKWFDKYLEIMKR
;
A
#
# COMPACT_ATOMS: atom_id res chain seq x y z
N MET A 1 14.31 2.78 -46.59
CA MET A 1 14.89 1.80 -45.66
C MET A 1 14.06 1.89 -44.39
N LEU A 2 13.01 1.07 -44.26
CA LEU A 2 13.03 -0.21 -43.54
C LEU A 2 13.54 -0.04 -42.10
N VAL A 3 12.84 -0.41 -41.02
CA VAL A 3 11.54 -1.07 -40.78
C VAL A 3 11.51 -1.33 -39.26
N ARG A 4 10.31 -1.59 -38.69
CA ARG A 4 10.05 -2.21 -37.36
C ARG A 4 10.23 -1.32 -36.12
N CYS A 5 9.41 -1.42 -35.08
CA CYS A 5 8.42 -2.44 -34.73
C CYS A 5 7.41 -1.85 -33.74
N LEU A 6 6.11 -2.13 -33.96
CA LEU A 6 5.10 -2.05 -32.92
C LEU A 6 5.39 -3.11 -31.84
N LEU A 7 5.31 -2.72 -30.57
CA LEU A 7 5.13 -3.66 -29.46
C LEU A 7 3.71 -3.47 -28.90
N VAL A 8 2.88 -4.48 -29.11
CA VAL A 8 1.54 -4.61 -28.55
C VAL A 8 1.66 -5.10 -27.11
N VAL A 9 1.10 -4.35 -26.17
CA VAL A 9 0.95 -4.75 -24.76
C VAL A 9 -0.27 -5.66 -24.65
N ALA A 10 -0.05 -6.93 -24.31
CA ALA A 10 -1.10 -7.86 -23.91
C ALA A 10 -1.31 -7.75 -22.39
N LEU A 11 -2.46 -7.22 -21.97
CA LEU A 11 -2.90 -7.26 -20.58
C LEU A 11 -3.58 -8.62 -20.31
N ALA A 12 -3.13 -9.29 -19.25
CA ALA A 12 -3.64 -10.59 -18.82
C ALA A 12 -5.06 -10.48 -18.24
N ALA A 13 -5.97 -11.31 -18.75
CA ALA A 13 -7.20 -11.68 -18.06
C ALA A 13 -7.01 -13.09 -17.47
N VAL A 14 -6.73 -13.17 -16.17
CA VAL A 14 -6.82 -14.44 -15.42
C VAL A 14 -8.14 -14.39 -14.65
N VAL A 15 -9.17 -15.01 -15.24
CA VAL A 15 -10.42 -15.34 -14.52
C VAL A 15 -10.21 -16.71 -13.89
N ALA A 16 -10.06 -16.74 -12.57
CA ALA A 16 -10.00 -17.97 -11.80
C ALA A 16 -11.40 -18.64 -11.78
N ALA A 17 -11.50 -19.81 -12.40
CA ALA A 17 -12.65 -20.69 -12.28
C ALA A 17 -12.56 -21.49 -10.97
N ALA A 18 -13.39 -21.13 -9.98
CA ALA A 18 -13.63 -21.97 -8.81
C ALA A 18 -14.93 -22.76 -9.02
N ALA A 19 -14.81 -23.97 -9.58
CA ALA A 19 -15.88 -24.95 -9.62
C ALA A 19 -15.93 -25.69 -8.27
N GLY A 20 -16.91 -25.34 -7.43
CA GLY A 20 -17.23 -26.06 -6.20
C GLY A 20 -17.74 -27.47 -6.50
N ARG A 21 -17.08 -28.47 -5.92
CA ARG A 21 -17.52 -29.87 -5.89
C ARG A 21 -18.72 -30.00 -4.95
N LEU A 22 -19.91 -30.30 -5.48
CA LEU A 22 -21.00 -30.85 -4.69
C LEU A 22 -20.89 -32.37 -4.67
N ALA A 23 -20.74 -32.93 -3.47
CA ALA A 23 -20.80 -34.35 -3.20
C ALA A 23 -22.22 -34.89 -3.46
N LEU A 24 -22.27 -36.04 -4.15
CA LEU A 24 -23.47 -36.83 -4.38
C LEU A 24 -23.88 -37.56 -3.10
N ALA A 25 -25.12 -37.38 -2.66
CA ALA A 25 -25.81 -38.31 -1.78
C ALA A 25 -27.21 -38.57 -2.37
N LYS A 26 -27.46 -39.83 -2.74
CA LYS A 26 -28.79 -40.39 -3.06
C LYS A 26 -29.42 -40.85 -1.75
N GLU A 27 -30.67 -40.47 -1.47
CA GLU A 27 -31.71 -41.44 -1.09
C GLU A 27 -33.13 -40.87 -1.11
N ASN A 28 -34.07 -41.77 -1.40
CA ASN A 28 -35.52 -41.64 -1.61
C ASN A 28 -36.28 -41.08 -0.40
N ASN A 29 -37.32 -40.25 -0.62
CA ASN A 29 -38.74 -40.68 -0.58
C ASN A 29 -39.69 -39.47 -0.69
N GLY A 30 -40.90 -39.75 -1.19
CA GLY A 30 -41.88 -38.77 -1.67
C GLY A 30 -42.40 -37.76 -0.63
N GLY A 31 -42.82 -36.60 -1.13
CA GLY A 31 -43.50 -35.59 -0.32
C GLY A 31 -43.61 -34.25 -1.03
N ARG A 32 -44.84 -33.79 -1.23
CA ARG A 32 -45.21 -32.53 -1.89
C ARG A 32 -44.62 -31.32 -1.12
N GLY A 33 -44.09 -30.34 -1.85
CA GLY A 33 -43.77 -29.03 -1.27
C GLY A 33 -42.72 -28.27 -2.09
N ARG A 34 -43.15 -27.54 -3.12
CA ARG A 34 -42.28 -26.67 -3.93
C ARG A 34 -41.97 -25.40 -3.12
N TRP A 35 -40.93 -25.42 -2.30
CA TRP A 35 -40.32 -24.21 -1.76
C TRP A 35 -39.25 -23.73 -2.74
N GLN A 36 -39.55 -22.70 -3.54
CA GLN A 36 -38.52 -21.94 -4.23
C GLN A 36 -37.76 -21.14 -3.17
N VAL A 37 -36.57 -21.62 -2.81
CA VAL A 37 -35.61 -20.85 -2.02
C VAL A 37 -35.13 -19.72 -2.94
N TYR A 38 -35.62 -18.52 -2.69
CA TYR A 38 -35.16 -17.31 -3.35
C TYR A 38 -33.79 -16.97 -2.76
N SER A 39 -32.71 -17.47 -3.38
CA SER A 39 -31.37 -16.95 -3.08
C SER A 39 -31.28 -15.53 -3.65
N PRO A 40 -31.06 -14.49 -2.83
CA PRO A 40 -30.75 -13.18 -3.39
C PRO A 40 -29.50 -13.31 -4.25
N ALA A 41 -29.51 -12.69 -5.43
CA ALA A 41 -28.31 -12.57 -6.25
C ALA A 41 -27.18 -12.00 -5.37
N PRO A 42 -25.93 -12.50 -5.47
CA PRO A 42 -24.82 -11.94 -4.72
C PRO A 42 -24.75 -10.44 -5.02
N SER A 43 -24.86 -9.60 -3.99
CA SER A 43 -24.55 -8.18 -4.12
C SER A 43 -23.17 -8.05 -4.76
N PRO A 44 -22.93 -7.09 -5.67
CA PRO A 44 -21.60 -6.86 -6.21
C PRO A 44 -20.61 -6.78 -5.05
N GLN A 45 -19.72 -7.77 -4.94
CA GLN A 45 -18.75 -7.79 -3.84
C GLN A 45 -17.87 -6.57 -4.04
N LYS A 46 -17.90 -5.65 -3.07
CA LYS A 46 -17.05 -4.46 -3.08
C LYS A 46 -15.60 -4.92 -3.21
N HIS A 47 -14.83 -4.28 -4.09
CA HIS A 47 -13.42 -4.63 -4.28
C HIS A 47 -12.69 -4.61 -2.92
N PRO A 48 -11.92 -5.64 -2.53
CA PRO A 48 -11.36 -5.74 -1.16
C PRO A 48 -10.48 -4.55 -0.74
N CYS A 49 -9.79 -3.89 -1.68
CA CYS A 49 -9.08 -2.63 -1.38
C CYS A 49 -9.96 -1.48 -0.85
N LEU A 50 -11.29 -1.59 -0.99
CA LEU A 50 -12.27 -0.58 -0.57
C LEU A 50 -12.97 -0.96 0.74
N GLU A 51 -12.64 -2.10 1.35
CA GLU A 51 -13.22 -2.54 2.61
C GLU A 51 -12.75 -1.67 3.78
N ASN A 52 -13.64 -1.19 4.62
CA ASN A 52 -13.34 -0.27 5.73
C ASN A 52 -12.70 1.06 5.26
N PRO A 53 -13.40 1.89 4.46
CA PRO A 53 -12.92 3.21 4.07
C PRO A 53 -12.58 4.09 5.29
N PRO A 54 -11.60 5.00 5.19
CA PRO A 54 -11.30 5.91 6.28
C PRO A 54 -12.49 6.84 6.56
N ASN A 55 -12.77 7.07 7.84
CA ASN A 55 -13.69 8.13 8.23
C ASN A 55 -12.99 9.48 8.07
N MET A 56 -13.31 10.19 6.98
CA MET A 56 -12.71 11.50 6.65
C MET A 56 -13.09 12.63 7.63
N THR A 57 -14.04 12.36 8.55
CA THR A 57 -14.46 13.29 9.62
C THR A 57 -13.95 12.86 11.01
N GLU A 58 -13.16 11.79 11.08
CA GLU A 58 -12.62 11.27 12.33
C GLU A 58 -11.68 12.30 13.00
N ASN A 59 -12.01 12.70 14.24
CA ASN A 59 -11.09 13.49 15.04
C ASN A 59 -10.03 12.56 15.65
N THR A 60 -8.81 12.65 15.15
CA THR A 60 -7.68 11.82 15.56
C THR A 60 -6.90 12.36 16.76
N GLY A 61 -7.33 13.48 17.35
CA GLY A 61 -6.64 14.18 18.45
C GLY A 61 -5.76 15.34 17.98
N GLY A 62 -5.95 15.80 16.75
CA GLY A 62 -5.14 16.84 16.10
C GLY A 62 -4.04 16.28 15.20
N GLU A 63 -3.54 17.14 14.33
CA GLU A 63 -2.42 16.89 13.42
C GLU A 63 -1.19 17.63 13.99
N ALA A 64 -0.04 16.96 14.09
CA ALA A 64 1.21 17.58 14.55
C ALA A 64 1.96 18.32 13.42
N GLY A 65 1.66 17.96 12.17
CA GLY A 65 2.19 18.57 10.97
C GLY A 65 1.20 19.49 10.27
N ASP A 66 1.59 19.95 9.09
CA ASP A 66 0.83 20.90 8.27
C ASP A 66 0.75 20.44 6.81
N VAL A 67 -0.26 20.92 6.10
CA VAL A 67 -0.31 20.80 4.64
C VAL A 67 0.62 21.83 4.02
N VAL A 68 1.63 21.36 3.28
CA VAL A 68 2.57 22.18 2.51
C VAL A 68 2.23 22.11 1.03
N HIS A 69 2.16 23.27 0.39
CA HIS A 69 1.84 23.36 -1.04
C HIS A 69 3.11 23.46 -1.89
N GLY A 70 3.13 22.76 -3.03
CA GLY A 70 4.20 22.84 -4.02
C GLY A 70 5.53 22.19 -3.61
N TYR A 71 5.55 21.34 -2.58
CA TYR A 71 6.78 20.68 -2.15
C TYR A 71 7.16 19.57 -3.14
N GLY A 72 8.24 19.79 -3.90
CA GLY A 72 8.55 18.95 -5.06
C GLY A 72 7.48 19.01 -6.15
N GLY A 73 6.68 20.09 -6.21
CA GLY A 73 5.55 20.20 -7.13
C GLY A 73 4.26 19.52 -6.65
N LEU A 74 4.24 18.98 -5.43
CA LEU A 74 3.08 18.27 -4.86
C LEU A 74 2.50 19.01 -3.66
N GLU A 75 1.21 18.82 -3.42
CA GLU A 75 0.63 19.05 -2.10
C GLU A 75 1.05 17.90 -1.20
N CYS A 76 1.49 18.18 0.03
CA CYS A 76 1.91 17.14 0.97
C CYS A 76 1.39 17.49 2.36
N TYR A 77 1.00 16.48 3.14
CA TYR A 77 1.02 16.62 4.59
C TYR A 77 2.46 16.40 5.07
N ALA A 78 2.98 17.27 5.93
CA ALA A 78 4.36 17.20 6.38
C ALA A 78 4.48 17.39 7.89
N THR A 79 5.23 16.52 8.55
CA THR A 79 5.35 16.46 10.00
C THR A 79 6.78 16.09 10.43
N GLY A 80 7.13 16.38 11.67
CA GLY A 80 8.50 16.26 12.18
C GLY A 80 9.44 17.40 11.77
N SER A 81 10.68 17.36 12.24
CA SER A 81 11.65 18.43 12.01
C SER A 81 12.31 18.30 10.64
N ARG A 82 12.25 19.35 9.79
CA ARG A 82 13.04 19.40 8.54
C ARG A 82 14.56 19.32 8.76
N ARG A 83 15.02 19.64 9.97
CA ARG A 83 16.44 19.60 10.36
C ARG A 83 16.85 18.27 10.99
N SER A 84 16.04 17.23 10.83
CA SER A 84 16.15 15.93 11.52
C SER A 84 17.31 15.06 11.05
N GLY A 85 18.53 15.56 11.20
CA GLY A 85 19.75 14.78 11.02
C GLY A 85 19.83 14.11 9.66
N GLY A 86 19.32 14.74 8.59
CA GLY A 86 19.46 14.25 7.21
C GLY A 86 18.64 13.00 6.85
N ARG A 87 17.62 12.63 7.64
CA ARG A 87 16.71 11.51 7.34
C ARG A 87 15.29 12.00 7.03
N ALA A 88 14.65 11.44 6.02
CA ALA A 88 13.23 11.63 5.77
C ALA A 88 12.52 10.33 5.36
N VAL A 89 11.23 10.24 5.60
CA VAL A 89 10.35 9.16 5.12
C VAL A 89 9.20 9.76 4.30
N ILE A 90 8.93 9.18 3.14
CA ILE A 90 7.73 9.45 2.36
C ILE A 90 6.72 8.34 2.67
N LEU A 91 5.52 8.66 3.15
CA LEU A 91 4.43 7.70 3.29
C LEU A 91 3.43 7.89 2.16
N VAL A 92 3.24 6.87 1.33
CA VAL A 92 2.31 6.89 0.20
C VAL A 92 0.97 6.29 0.62
N SER A 93 -0.10 7.07 0.40
CA SER A 93 -1.46 6.66 0.76
C SER A 93 -1.97 5.48 -0.06
N ASP A 94 -3.08 4.92 0.39
CA ASP A 94 -3.94 4.09 -0.44
C ASP A 94 -4.82 4.97 -1.35
N TYR A 95 -5.87 4.36 -1.94
CA TYR A 95 -6.82 5.02 -2.84
C TYR A 95 -7.59 6.19 -2.22
N TYR A 96 -7.66 6.30 -0.89
CA TYR A 96 -8.40 7.36 -0.20
C TYR A 96 -7.57 8.63 0.02
N GLY A 97 -6.30 8.60 -0.36
CA GLY A 97 -5.47 9.80 -0.44
C GLY A 97 -4.86 10.26 0.88
N PHE A 98 -3.96 11.24 0.76
CA PHE A 98 -3.16 11.77 1.88
C PHE A 98 -3.97 12.55 2.93
N ARG A 99 -5.24 12.86 2.66
CA ARG A 99 -6.15 13.57 3.57
C ARG A 99 -6.80 12.66 4.62
N ALA A 100 -6.63 11.33 4.52
CA ALA A 100 -7.19 10.41 5.50
C ALA A 100 -6.64 10.71 6.92
N PRO A 101 -7.50 11.05 7.91
CA PRO A 101 -7.03 11.47 9.24
C PRO A 101 -6.12 10.45 9.91
N LYS A 102 -6.45 9.16 9.77
CA LYS A 102 -5.69 8.04 10.34
C LYS A 102 -4.30 7.91 9.72
N LEU A 103 -4.16 8.11 8.42
CA LEU A 103 -2.87 8.11 7.73
C LEU A 103 -1.97 9.25 8.23
N ARG A 104 -2.52 10.46 8.39
CA ARG A 104 -1.77 11.61 8.92
C ARG A 104 -1.33 11.38 10.37
N LYS A 105 -2.20 10.80 11.20
CA LYS A 105 -1.83 10.37 12.56
C LYS A 105 -0.70 9.34 12.56
N ILE A 106 -0.71 8.40 11.60
CA ILE A 106 0.40 7.44 11.43
C ILE A 106 1.69 8.19 11.06
N ALA A 107 1.64 9.14 10.13
CA ALA A 107 2.79 9.96 9.77
C ALA A 107 3.38 10.71 10.96
N ASP A 108 2.55 11.31 11.82
CA ASP A 108 2.98 11.99 13.04
C ASP A 108 3.69 11.02 14.01
N LYS A 109 3.10 9.84 14.24
CA LYS A 109 3.70 8.80 15.09
C LYS A 109 5.05 8.33 14.53
N VAL A 110 5.17 8.15 13.22
CA VAL A 110 6.41 7.73 12.55
C VAL A 110 7.47 8.82 12.68
N ALA A 111 7.13 10.09 12.44
CA ALA A 111 8.05 11.22 12.59
C ALA A 111 8.58 11.35 14.02
N TYR A 112 7.68 11.21 15.00
CA TYR A 112 8.04 11.23 16.42
C TYR A 112 9.01 10.11 16.79
N GLN A 113 8.71 8.86 16.39
CA GLN A 113 9.53 7.70 16.77
C GLN A 113 10.88 7.62 16.06
N LEU A 114 10.94 7.98 14.78
CA LEU A 114 12.20 8.04 14.04
C LEU A 114 13.00 9.30 14.34
N GLY A 115 12.36 10.33 14.91
CA GLY A 115 12.95 11.67 15.00
C GLY A 115 13.37 12.18 13.63
N CYS A 116 12.53 11.97 12.60
CA CYS A 116 12.81 12.34 11.21
C CYS A 116 11.68 13.18 10.59
N TYR A 117 11.94 13.79 9.44
CA TYR A 117 10.91 14.45 8.65
C TYR A 117 10.07 13.41 7.93
N VAL A 118 8.75 13.53 7.97
CA VAL A 118 7.83 12.63 7.28
C VAL A 118 6.91 13.44 6.38
N VAL A 119 6.77 13.00 5.13
CA VAL A 119 5.89 13.63 4.15
C VAL A 119 4.90 12.61 3.56
N VAL A 120 3.66 13.03 3.40
CA VAL A 120 2.57 12.25 2.78
C VAL A 120 2.09 13.02 1.56
N PRO A 121 2.59 12.69 0.34
CA PRO A 121 2.25 13.43 -0.88
C PRO A 121 0.85 13.10 -1.40
N ASP A 122 0.20 14.09 -2.00
CA ASP A 122 -0.98 13.91 -2.84
C ASP A 122 -0.58 13.37 -4.22
N LEU A 123 -0.40 12.06 -4.31
CA LEU A 123 -0.13 11.38 -5.58
C LEU A 123 -1.40 11.06 -6.39
N LEU A 124 -2.58 11.39 -5.85
CA LEU A 124 -3.88 11.27 -6.52
C LEU A 124 -4.36 12.62 -7.06
N PHE A 125 -3.58 13.70 -6.91
CA PHE A 125 -3.82 15.02 -7.50
C PHE A 125 -5.21 15.59 -7.22
N GLY A 126 -5.66 15.48 -5.98
CA GLY A 126 -6.98 15.95 -5.55
C GLY A 126 -8.15 15.07 -6.00
N ASP A 127 -7.89 13.90 -6.59
CA ASP A 127 -8.92 12.95 -7.05
C ASP A 127 -8.90 11.60 -6.30
N PRO A 128 -8.89 11.56 -4.95
CA PRO A 128 -8.96 10.28 -4.24
C PRO A 128 -10.27 9.54 -4.54
N TYR A 129 -10.27 8.23 -4.32
CA TYR A 129 -11.48 7.44 -4.40
C TYR A 129 -12.40 7.77 -3.21
N THR A 130 -13.70 7.94 -3.47
CA THR A 130 -14.68 8.45 -2.48
C THR A 130 -15.87 7.52 -2.25
N ASP A 131 -15.85 6.28 -2.77
CA ASP A 131 -16.99 5.35 -2.73
C ASP A 131 -18.28 5.91 -3.37
N ASP A 132 -18.18 6.96 -4.19
CA ASP A 132 -19.30 7.52 -4.94
C ASP A 132 -19.75 6.53 -6.02
N PRO A 133 -21.02 6.07 -6.02
CA PRO A 133 -21.54 5.18 -7.06
C PRO A 133 -21.42 5.74 -8.49
N ALA A 134 -21.34 7.07 -8.66
CA ALA A 134 -21.11 7.71 -9.95
C ALA A 134 -19.66 7.61 -10.44
N ARG A 135 -18.73 7.10 -9.61
CA ARG A 135 -17.31 6.91 -9.92
C ARG A 135 -16.94 5.42 -9.75
N PRO A 136 -17.23 4.56 -10.75
CA PRO A 136 -16.87 3.14 -10.69
C PRO A 136 -15.37 2.95 -10.45
N PHE A 137 -15.02 2.05 -9.54
CA PHE A 137 -13.62 1.83 -9.15
C PHE A 137 -12.75 1.40 -10.33
N GLU A 138 -13.30 0.56 -11.21
CA GLU A 138 -12.63 0.02 -12.40
C GLU A 138 -12.29 1.10 -13.42
N GLU A 139 -13.06 2.19 -13.48
CA GLU A 139 -12.75 3.33 -14.34
C GLU A 139 -11.79 4.30 -13.65
N TRP A 140 -12.01 4.57 -12.36
CA TRP A 140 -11.14 5.45 -11.59
C TRP A 140 -9.70 4.95 -11.53
N ILE A 141 -9.48 3.64 -11.33
CA ILE A 141 -8.13 3.08 -11.22
C ILE A 141 -7.30 3.21 -12.51
N LYS A 142 -7.95 3.27 -13.68
CA LYS A 142 -7.27 3.40 -14.99
C LYS A 142 -6.55 4.74 -15.13
N THR A 143 -6.97 5.78 -14.42
CA THR A 143 -6.34 7.11 -14.45
C THR A 143 -5.37 7.35 -13.29
N HIS A 144 -5.20 6.38 -12.39
CA HIS A 144 -4.38 6.48 -11.17
C HIS A 144 -3.27 5.42 -11.15
N SER A 145 -2.39 5.47 -12.15
CA SER A 145 -1.26 4.54 -12.28
C SER A 145 -0.24 4.73 -11.13
N PRO A 146 0.09 3.67 -10.37
CA PRO A 146 1.14 3.77 -9.35
C PRO A 146 2.54 3.95 -9.95
N VAL A 147 2.75 3.53 -11.20
CA VAL A 147 4.02 3.74 -11.93
C VAL A 147 4.21 5.22 -12.24
N GLU A 148 3.16 5.90 -12.72
CA GLU A 148 3.22 7.35 -12.94
C GLU A 148 3.37 8.11 -11.62
N ALA A 149 2.70 7.66 -10.56
CA ALA A 149 2.84 8.24 -9.23
C ALA A 149 4.28 8.13 -8.69
N ALA A 150 4.97 7.01 -8.95
CA ALA A 150 6.38 6.85 -8.61
C ALA A 150 7.27 7.87 -9.34
N GLU A 151 7.07 8.05 -10.65
CA GLU A 151 7.79 9.08 -11.42
C GLU A 151 7.54 10.49 -10.88
N LYS A 152 6.29 10.81 -10.53
CA LYS A 152 5.90 12.10 -9.94
C LYS A 152 6.43 12.29 -8.51
N THR A 153 6.87 11.23 -7.84
CA THR A 153 7.49 11.30 -6.51
C THR A 153 8.98 11.68 -6.57
N LYS A 154 9.67 11.43 -7.70
CA LYS A 154 11.10 11.76 -7.84
C LYS A 154 11.44 13.25 -7.62
N PRO A 155 10.65 14.23 -8.14
CA PRO A 155 10.84 15.64 -7.81
C PRO A 155 10.74 15.96 -6.31
N LEU A 156 9.87 15.27 -5.57
CA LEU A 156 9.77 15.40 -4.11
C LEU A 156 11.02 14.85 -3.41
N ILE A 157 11.54 13.70 -3.84
CA ILE A 157 12.81 13.15 -3.33
C ILE A 157 13.96 14.13 -3.60
N ALA A 158 14.01 14.75 -4.79
CA ALA A 158 15.01 15.76 -5.12
C ALA A 158 14.87 17.02 -4.24
N ALA A 159 13.64 17.48 -3.97
CA ALA A 159 13.38 18.60 -3.06
C ALA A 159 13.83 18.30 -1.62
N LEU A 160 13.52 17.11 -1.09
CA LEU A 160 14.00 16.65 0.22
C LEU A 160 15.54 16.66 0.28
N LYS A 161 16.21 16.15 -0.76
CA LYS A 161 17.68 16.14 -0.85
C LYS A 161 18.27 17.56 -0.89
N LYS A 162 17.65 18.47 -1.65
CA LYS A 162 18.04 19.88 -1.71
C LYS A 162 17.90 20.58 -0.35
N ASP A 163 16.91 20.20 0.45
CA ASP A 163 16.71 20.71 1.81
C ASP A 163 17.66 20.10 2.87
N GLY A 164 18.60 19.23 2.45
CA GLY A 164 19.61 18.63 3.32
C GLY A 164 19.32 17.20 3.77
N THR A 165 18.28 16.55 3.22
CA THR A 165 18.04 15.12 3.46
C THR A 165 19.09 14.28 2.72
N SER A 166 19.79 13.41 3.45
CA SER A 166 20.77 12.47 2.88
C SER A 166 20.17 11.11 2.54
N THR A 167 19.18 10.64 3.32
CA THR A 167 18.54 9.33 3.17
C THR A 167 17.03 9.47 3.16
N VAL A 168 16.39 8.88 2.16
CA VAL A 168 14.92 8.86 2.02
C VAL A 168 14.44 7.41 2.07
N GLY A 169 13.55 7.12 3.02
CA GLY A 169 12.76 5.89 3.03
C GLY A 169 11.39 6.11 2.40
N VAL A 170 10.76 5.06 1.87
CA VAL A 170 9.39 5.13 1.35
C VAL A 170 8.53 4.01 1.94
N GLY A 171 7.50 4.39 2.70
CA GLY A 171 6.47 3.49 3.18
C GLY A 171 5.25 3.58 2.27
N GLY A 172 4.63 2.45 1.91
CA GLY A 172 3.48 2.42 1.02
C GLY A 172 2.35 1.53 1.53
N TYR A 173 1.12 2.03 1.47
CA TYR A 173 -0.08 1.29 1.87
C TYR A 173 -0.93 0.92 0.65
N CYS A 174 -1.34 -0.35 0.49
CA CYS A 174 -2.18 -0.77 -0.65
C CYS A 174 -1.54 -0.37 -1.99
N TRP A 175 -2.18 0.49 -2.77
CA TRP A 175 -1.66 1.07 -4.01
C TRP A 175 -0.35 1.83 -3.81
N GLY A 176 -0.19 2.51 -2.69
CA GLY A 176 1.07 3.14 -2.30
C GLY A 176 2.21 2.14 -2.13
N GLY A 177 1.90 0.88 -1.84
CA GLY A 177 2.88 -0.22 -1.83
C GLY A 177 3.51 -0.42 -3.20
N LYS A 178 2.73 -0.38 -4.28
CA LYS A 178 3.27 -0.45 -5.65
C LYS A 178 4.11 0.77 -6.00
N VAL A 179 3.69 1.97 -5.57
CA VAL A 179 4.52 3.19 -5.73
C VAL A 179 5.89 3.03 -5.04
N ALA A 180 5.91 2.53 -3.81
CA ALA A 180 7.14 2.27 -3.07
C ALA A 180 8.01 1.21 -3.77
N VAL A 181 7.41 0.13 -4.29
CA VAL A 181 8.12 -0.89 -5.08
C VAL A 181 8.74 -0.28 -6.34
N GLU A 182 8.03 0.52 -7.11
CA GLU A 182 8.61 1.17 -8.30
C GLU A 182 9.78 2.11 -7.94
N LEU A 183 9.67 2.86 -6.84
CA LEU A 183 10.76 3.70 -6.34
C LEU A 183 11.95 2.90 -5.79
N SER A 184 11.74 1.64 -5.38
CA SER A 184 12.81 0.75 -4.93
C SER A 184 13.67 0.20 -6.08
N LYS A 185 13.21 0.34 -7.33
CA LYS A 185 13.94 -0.05 -8.55
C LYS A 185 14.98 1.00 -8.97
N THR A 186 15.06 2.11 -8.24
CA THR A 186 16.01 3.21 -8.47
C THR A 186 16.97 3.37 -7.28
N GLU A 187 18.01 4.18 -7.46
CA GLU A 187 18.98 4.51 -6.40
C GLU A 187 18.52 5.71 -5.54
N GLU A 188 17.30 6.20 -5.74
CA GLU A 188 16.83 7.43 -5.11
C GLU A 188 16.33 7.19 -3.69
N THR A 189 15.90 5.96 -3.38
CA THR A 189 15.38 5.51 -2.10
C THR A 189 16.34 4.56 -1.39
N LYS A 190 16.46 4.71 -0.06
CA LYS A 190 17.43 3.96 0.74
C LYS A 190 16.85 2.70 1.37
N ALA A 191 15.54 2.68 1.62
CA ALA A 191 14.79 1.53 2.09
C ALA A 191 13.31 1.73 1.79
N VAL A 192 12.57 0.65 1.64
CA VAL A 192 11.12 0.67 1.44
C VAL A 192 10.40 -0.27 2.38
N VAL A 193 9.15 0.09 2.72
CA VAL A 193 8.23 -0.77 3.48
C VAL A 193 6.89 -0.77 2.75
N ILE A 194 6.35 -1.96 2.47
CA ILE A 194 5.04 -2.12 1.83
C ILE A 194 4.09 -2.86 2.75
N SER A 195 2.94 -2.25 3.03
CA SER A 195 1.90 -2.80 3.90
C SER A 195 0.65 -3.13 3.10
N HIS A 196 0.16 -4.36 3.22
CA HIS A 196 -0.97 -4.94 2.48
C HIS A 196 -0.98 -4.45 1.01
N PRO A 197 0.09 -4.72 0.23
CA PRO A 197 0.27 -4.11 -1.08
C PRO A 197 -0.82 -4.51 -2.08
N ALA A 198 -1.08 -3.64 -3.04
CA ALA A 198 -1.90 -3.94 -4.22
C ALA A 198 -1.07 -3.74 -5.49
N LEU A 199 -1.37 -4.48 -6.56
CA LEU A 199 -0.74 -4.35 -7.89
C LEU A 199 0.77 -4.71 -7.96
N VAL A 200 1.34 -5.26 -6.89
CA VAL A 200 2.72 -5.77 -6.87
C VAL A 200 2.75 -7.19 -7.43
N VAL A 201 3.70 -7.46 -8.31
CA VAL A 201 3.89 -8.78 -8.95
C VAL A 201 5.27 -9.33 -8.64
N VAL A 202 5.45 -10.65 -8.78
CA VAL A 202 6.70 -11.36 -8.49
C VAL A 202 7.90 -10.78 -9.25
N ASP A 203 7.69 -10.38 -10.50
CA ASP A 203 8.77 -9.83 -11.34
C ASP A 203 9.31 -8.49 -10.82
N ASP A 204 8.52 -7.73 -10.05
CA ASP A 204 9.00 -6.47 -9.47
C ASP A 204 10.19 -6.70 -8.53
N MET A 205 10.18 -7.80 -7.77
CA MET A 205 11.19 -8.10 -6.75
C MET A 205 12.59 -8.31 -7.34
N LYS A 206 12.66 -8.69 -8.64
CA LYS A 206 13.92 -8.88 -9.38
C LYS A 206 14.64 -7.55 -9.63
N GLU A 207 13.89 -6.45 -9.67
CA GLU A 207 14.39 -5.11 -9.98
C GLU A 207 14.69 -4.26 -8.74
N VAL A 208 14.23 -4.69 -7.56
CA VAL A 208 14.45 -4.01 -6.28
C VAL A 208 15.95 -3.85 -6.00
N LYS A 209 16.36 -2.64 -5.60
CA LYS A 209 17.77 -2.27 -5.36
C LYS A 209 18.08 -1.87 -3.92
N CYS A 210 17.05 -1.63 -3.10
CA CYS A 210 17.21 -1.23 -1.70
C CYS A 210 16.53 -2.23 -0.74
N PRO A 211 16.90 -2.23 0.55
CA PRO A 211 16.24 -3.06 1.54
C PRO A 211 14.71 -2.85 1.58
N ILE A 212 13.96 -3.95 1.56
CA ILE A 212 12.49 -3.97 1.52
C ILE A 212 11.88 -4.78 2.68
N GLU A 213 10.88 -4.21 3.35
CA GLU A 213 9.99 -4.93 4.26
C GLU A 213 8.61 -5.13 3.62
N ILE A 214 8.06 -6.35 3.69
CA ILE A 214 6.73 -6.69 3.18
C ILE A 214 5.86 -7.15 4.35
N LEU A 215 4.80 -6.39 4.63
CA LEU A 215 3.83 -6.66 5.69
C LEU A 215 2.50 -7.09 5.06
N GLY A 216 2.24 -8.39 5.03
CA GLY A 216 1.01 -8.99 4.51
C GLY A 216 -0.03 -9.28 5.59
N GLY A 217 -1.28 -9.49 5.20
CA GLY A 217 -2.35 -9.96 6.09
C GLY A 217 -2.80 -11.36 5.71
N GLU A 218 -3.06 -12.22 6.69
CA GLU A 218 -3.50 -13.60 6.43
C GLU A 218 -4.84 -13.67 5.67
N LEU A 219 -5.73 -12.72 5.92
CA LEU A 219 -7.05 -12.63 5.28
C LEU A 219 -7.07 -11.66 4.09
N ASP A 220 -5.91 -11.15 3.65
CA ASP A 220 -5.81 -10.25 2.51
C ASP A 220 -6.00 -11.02 1.19
N THR A 221 -7.12 -10.82 0.50
CA THR A 221 -7.38 -11.47 -0.79
C THR A 221 -6.74 -10.76 -1.99
N ILE A 222 -6.20 -9.55 -1.82
CA ILE A 222 -5.49 -8.79 -2.85
C ILE A 222 -4.02 -9.22 -2.91
N SER A 223 -3.40 -9.36 -1.74
CA SER A 223 -2.04 -9.88 -1.58
C SER A 223 -2.03 -11.09 -0.64
N PRO A 224 -2.63 -12.22 -1.07
CA PRO A 224 -2.76 -13.39 -0.21
C PRO A 224 -1.39 -13.94 0.21
N PRO A 225 -1.30 -14.68 1.33
CA PRO A 225 -0.06 -15.30 1.81
C PRO A 225 0.74 -16.01 0.72
N GLN A 226 0.07 -16.69 -0.21
CA GLN A 226 0.74 -17.38 -1.31
C GLN A 226 1.49 -16.42 -2.23
N LEU A 227 0.91 -15.25 -2.55
CA LEU A 227 1.61 -14.22 -3.33
C LEU A 227 2.76 -13.63 -2.52
N ILE A 228 2.54 -13.33 -1.24
CA ILE A 228 3.57 -12.76 -0.35
C ILE A 228 4.81 -13.67 -0.28
N HIS A 229 4.63 -14.99 -0.14
CA HIS A 229 5.74 -15.94 -0.20
C HIS A 229 6.41 -16.00 -1.58
N GLN A 230 5.67 -15.87 -2.68
CA GLN A 230 6.29 -15.77 -4.01
C GLN A 230 7.14 -14.50 -4.18
N LEU A 231 6.74 -13.38 -3.55
CA LEU A 231 7.57 -12.18 -3.51
C LEU A 231 8.84 -12.42 -2.69
N GLU A 232 8.73 -13.08 -1.54
CA GLU A 232 9.85 -13.48 -0.69
C GLU A 232 10.86 -14.36 -1.45
N ASP A 233 10.38 -15.42 -2.11
CA ASP A 233 11.19 -16.32 -2.93
C ASP A 233 11.96 -15.55 -4.02
N ALA A 234 11.32 -14.56 -4.65
CA ALA A 234 11.95 -13.73 -5.67
C ALA A 234 13.01 -12.77 -5.09
N LEU A 235 12.81 -12.27 -3.86
CA LEU A 235 13.79 -11.48 -3.13
C LEU A 235 14.98 -12.32 -2.67
N ASP A 236 14.77 -13.58 -2.27
CA ASP A 236 15.84 -14.54 -1.98
C ASP A 236 16.75 -14.79 -3.17
N GLN A 237 16.19 -14.80 -4.39
CA GLN A 237 16.98 -14.87 -5.62
C GLN A 237 17.73 -13.56 -5.91
N ASN A 238 17.22 -12.42 -5.43
CA ASN A 238 17.87 -11.11 -5.53
C ASN A 238 18.86 -10.89 -4.37
N LYS A 239 19.97 -11.63 -4.37
CA LYS A 239 21.01 -11.69 -3.32
C LYS A 239 21.67 -10.34 -2.93
N ARG A 240 21.28 -9.23 -3.55
CA ARG A 240 21.81 -7.88 -3.30
C ARG A 240 21.02 -7.10 -2.26
N VAL A 241 19.78 -7.51 -1.97
CA VAL A 241 18.86 -6.73 -1.13
C VAL A 241 18.53 -7.48 0.15
N HIS A 242 18.59 -6.77 1.28
CA HIS A 242 18.08 -7.31 2.53
C HIS A 242 16.55 -7.22 2.50
N HIS A 243 15.86 -8.25 2.96
CA HIS A 243 14.42 -8.22 3.05
C HIS A 243 13.91 -8.80 4.36
N LEU A 244 12.68 -8.45 4.71
CA LEU A 244 11.90 -9.05 5.78
C LEU A 244 10.46 -9.18 5.31
N VAL A 245 9.88 -10.36 5.50
CA VAL A 245 8.47 -10.61 5.21
C VAL A 245 7.77 -11.02 6.49
N LYS A 246 6.58 -10.45 6.74
CA LYS A 246 5.74 -10.79 7.88
C LYS A 246 4.28 -10.80 7.47
N ILE A 247 3.59 -11.90 7.79
CA ILE A 247 2.16 -12.05 7.59
C ILE A 247 1.48 -11.95 8.95
N PHE A 248 0.57 -11.01 9.10
CA PHE A 248 -0.19 -10.81 10.34
C PHE A 248 -1.41 -11.75 10.37
N PRO A 249 -1.54 -12.60 11.39
CA PRO A 249 -2.70 -13.47 11.57
C PRO A 249 -4.00 -12.67 11.62
N ASP A 250 -5.08 -13.24 11.07
CA ASP A 250 -6.44 -12.65 11.04
C ASP A 250 -6.53 -11.21 10.49
N ALA A 251 -5.50 -10.71 9.81
CA ALA A 251 -5.44 -9.34 9.32
C ALA A 251 -6.02 -9.25 7.88
N PRO A 252 -7.04 -8.41 7.63
CA PRO A 252 -7.58 -8.19 6.29
C PRO A 252 -6.77 -7.15 5.52
N HIS A 253 -7.09 -6.93 4.25
CA HIS A 253 -6.50 -5.83 3.49
C HIS A 253 -6.78 -4.47 4.15
N GLY A 254 -5.81 -3.56 4.16
CA GLY A 254 -5.93 -2.26 4.83
C GLY A 254 -5.67 -2.27 6.34
N PHE A 255 -5.28 -3.41 6.93
CA PHE A 255 -5.06 -3.54 8.38
C PHE A 255 -4.10 -2.49 8.96
N ALA A 256 -3.13 -1.99 8.20
CA ALA A 256 -2.10 -1.09 8.73
C ALA A 256 -2.54 0.39 8.74
N CYS A 257 -3.37 0.84 7.79
CA CYS A 257 -3.78 2.25 7.67
C CYS A 257 -5.28 2.51 7.85
N ARG A 258 -6.13 1.49 7.73
CA ARG A 258 -7.59 1.58 7.76
C ARG A 258 -8.22 0.67 8.79
N TYR A 259 -7.50 0.25 9.83
CA TYR A 259 -8.05 -0.55 10.92
C TYR A 259 -9.24 0.13 11.63
N ASN A 260 -10.15 -0.70 12.15
CA ASN A 260 -11.24 -0.25 13.00
C ASN A 260 -10.69 0.12 14.39
N ALA A 261 -10.80 1.39 14.78
CA ALA A 261 -10.28 1.90 16.06
C ALA A 261 -11.05 1.39 17.29
N THR A 262 -12.23 0.78 17.12
CA THR A 262 -13.01 0.18 18.22
C THR A 262 -12.71 -1.29 18.44
N ASP A 263 -11.94 -1.92 17.56
CA ASP A 263 -11.50 -3.30 17.69
C ASP A 263 -10.05 -3.34 18.25
N PRO A 264 -9.85 -3.77 19.51
CA PRO A 264 -8.52 -3.86 20.12
C PRO A 264 -7.55 -4.75 19.34
N PHE A 265 -8.04 -5.79 18.67
CA PHE A 265 -7.21 -6.66 17.86
C PHE A 265 -6.67 -5.91 16.64
N ALA A 266 -7.55 -5.28 15.86
CA ALA A 266 -7.16 -4.48 14.69
C ALA A 266 -6.21 -3.33 15.05
N VAL A 267 -6.45 -2.64 16.19
CA VAL A 267 -5.56 -1.59 16.70
C VAL A 267 -4.17 -2.15 17.00
N LYS A 268 -4.07 -3.26 17.75
CA LYS A 268 -2.79 -3.87 18.10
C LYS A 268 -2.02 -4.31 16.86
N THR A 269 -2.68 -4.97 15.92
CA THR A 269 -2.10 -5.42 14.65
C THR A 269 -1.55 -4.26 13.84
N ALA A 270 -2.29 -3.15 13.72
CA ALA A 270 -1.83 -1.96 13.02
C ALA A 270 -0.64 -1.27 13.73
N GLU A 271 -0.66 -1.22 15.06
CA GLU A 271 0.42 -0.63 15.83
C GLU A 271 1.71 -1.45 15.75
N GLU A 272 1.60 -2.77 15.70
CA GLU A 272 2.72 -3.69 15.49
C GLU A 272 3.31 -3.52 14.07
N ALA A 273 2.47 -3.47 13.03
CA ALA A 273 2.92 -3.22 11.66
C ALA A 273 3.66 -1.88 11.51
N ARG A 274 3.16 -0.83 12.15
CA ARG A 274 3.82 0.48 12.19
C ARG A 274 5.15 0.42 12.97
N ALA A 275 5.22 -0.37 14.04
CA ALA A 275 6.45 -0.53 14.81
C ALA A 275 7.53 -1.27 14.02
N ASP A 276 7.15 -2.30 13.26
CA ASP A 276 8.05 -3.00 12.33
C ASP A 276 8.60 -2.04 11.26
N MET A 277 7.72 -1.26 10.61
CA MET A 277 8.13 -0.23 9.64
C MET A 277 9.12 0.78 10.22
N VAL A 278 8.86 1.26 11.44
CA VAL A 278 9.75 2.21 12.13
C VAL A 278 11.10 1.56 12.43
N LYS A 279 11.12 0.31 12.89
CA LYS A 279 12.36 -0.44 13.13
C LYS A 279 13.15 -0.66 11.84
N TRP A 280 12.47 -0.92 10.73
CA TRP A 280 13.10 -1.06 9.42
C TRP A 280 13.77 0.24 8.98
N PHE A 281 13.05 1.36 9.04
CA PHE A 281 13.60 2.66 8.67
C PHE A 281 14.70 3.14 9.60
N ASP A 282 14.59 2.90 10.91
CA ASP A 282 15.65 3.29 11.83
C ASP A 282 16.96 2.60 11.47
N LYS A 283 16.91 1.28 11.22
CA LYS A 283 18.08 0.48 10.81
C LYS A 283 18.71 0.93 9.49
N TYR A 284 17.91 1.21 8.45
CA TYR A 284 18.44 1.41 7.09
C TYR A 284 18.60 2.88 6.67
N LEU A 285 17.95 3.82 7.37
CA LEU A 285 18.13 5.25 7.14
C LEU A 285 19.21 5.85 8.03
N GLU A 286 19.85 5.08 8.90
CA GLU A 286 21.00 5.53 9.67
C GLU A 286 22.08 6.14 8.76
N ILE A 287 22.44 7.39 9.06
CA ILE A 287 23.59 8.03 8.43
C ILE A 287 24.83 7.46 9.10
N MET A 288 25.64 6.74 8.34
CA MET A 288 27.01 6.43 8.77
C MET A 288 27.71 7.77 9.04
N LYS A 289 27.94 8.08 10.32
CA LYS A 289 28.79 9.20 10.71
C LYS A 289 30.17 8.91 10.12
N ARG A 290 30.55 9.69 9.11
CA ARG A 290 31.93 9.73 8.61
C ARG A 290 32.85 10.30 9.69
#